data_AF-U1NBJ4-F1
#
_entry.id   AF-U1NBJ4-F1
#
_cell.length_a   1.000
_cell.length_b   1.000
_cell.length_c   1.000
_cell.angle_alpha   90.00
_cell.angle_beta   90.00
_cell.angle_gamma   90.00
#
_symmetry.space_group_name_H-M   'P 1'
#
loop_
_entity.id
_entity.type
_entity.pdbx_description
1 polymer ?
#
loop_
_entity_poly.entity_id
_entity_poly.type
_entity_poly.pdbx_seq_one_letter_code
_entity_poly.pdbx_strand_id
1 'polypeptide(L)'
;MDDPVTPRDRVWRNVVNAPEVEFTASDMKRKLDQDKYDEPPTEGVIEDVLEGMAELEIISQETESRYYKKQTDFTALSNTE
;
A
#
# COMPACT_ATOMS: atom_id res chain seq x y z
N MET A 1 -2.90 -12.73 -16.34
CA MET A 1 -2.78 -11.75 -15.25
C MET A 1 -1.36 -11.89 -14.74
N ASP A 2 -0.54 -10.86 -14.86
CA ASP A 2 0.82 -10.86 -14.33
C ASP A 2 0.75 -11.01 -12.81
N ASP A 3 1.22 -12.16 -12.33
CA ASP A 3 1.39 -12.37 -10.90
C ASP A 3 2.50 -11.42 -10.43
N PRO A 4 2.31 -10.65 -9.33
CA PRO A 4 3.31 -9.69 -8.87
C PRO A 4 4.65 -10.40 -8.62
N VAL A 5 5.63 -10.03 -9.45
CA VAL A 5 6.90 -10.75 -9.60
C VAL A 5 7.80 -10.51 -8.39
N THR A 6 7.72 -9.34 -7.74
CA THR A 6 8.55 -9.00 -6.58
C THR A 6 7.74 -8.81 -5.30
N PRO A 7 8.37 -8.97 -4.12
CA PRO A 7 7.78 -8.60 -2.84
C PRO A 7 7.21 -7.17 -2.81
N ARG A 8 7.88 -6.21 -3.47
CA ARG A 8 7.44 -4.82 -3.58
C ARG A 8 6.15 -4.67 -4.39
N ASP A 9 6.06 -5.36 -5.53
CA ASP A 9 4.85 -5.37 -6.38
C ASP A 9 3.64 -5.98 -5.64
N ARG A 10 3.88 -6.99 -4.79
CA ARG A 10 2.83 -7.64 -3.99
C ARG A 10 2.21 -6.66 -2.99
N VAL A 11 3.06 -5.90 -2.28
CA VAL A 11 2.60 -4.85 -1.36
C VAL A 11 1.87 -3.77 -2.13
N TRP A 12 2.44 -3.28 -3.24
CA TRP A 12 1.81 -2.28 -4.10
C TRP A 12 0.42 -2.69 -4.55
N ARG A 13 0.29 -3.90 -5.12
CA ARG A 13 -0.98 -4.43 -5.61
C ARG A 13 -2.00 -4.59 -4.49
N ASN A 14 -1.59 -5.05 -3.31
CA ASN A 14 -2.50 -5.20 -2.17
C ASN A 14 -2.97 -3.83 -1.66
N VAL A 15 -2.09 -2.84 -1.60
CA VAL A 15 -2.46 -1.46 -1.24
C VAL A 15 -3.35 -0.85 -2.31
N VAL A 16 -3.17 -1.09 -3.60
CA VAL A 16 -4.09 -0.52 -4.61
C VAL A 16 -5.47 -1.21 -4.55
N ASN A 17 -5.50 -2.54 -4.43
CA ASN A 17 -6.75 -3.30 -4.52
C ASN A 17 -7.49 -3.49 -3.18
N ALA A 18 -6.91 -3.14 -2.03
CA ALA A 18 -7.64 -3.33 -0.78
C ALA A 18 -8.95 -2.48 -0.75
N PRO A 19 -10.09 -3.05 -0.36
CA PRO A 19 -11.33 -2.28 -0.24
C PRO A 19 -11.29 -1.30 0.93
N GLU A 20 -10.38 -1.51 1.88
CA GLU A 20 -10.20 -0.70 3.07
C GLU A 20 -9.50 0.62 2.74
N VAL A 21 -10.07 1.72 3.21
CA VAL A 21 -9.52 3.07 3.05
C VAL A 21 -8.45 3.34 4.12
N GLU A 22 -8.50 2.67 5.27
CA GLU A 22 -7.57 2.84 6.38
C GLU A 22 -7.02 1.47 6.81
N PHE A 23 -5.69 1.36 6.98
CA PHE A 23 -5.02 0.11 7.32
C PHE A 23 -3.67 0.35 8.02
N THR A 24 -3.17 -0.66 8.74
CA THR A 24 -1.80 -0.62 9.31
C THR A 24 -0.83 -1.50 8.49
N ALA A 25 0.48 -1.33 8.70
CA ALA A 25 1.48 -2.23 8.14
C ALA A 25 1.25 -3.69 8.56
N SER A 26 0.78 -3.92 9.80
CA SER A 26 0.43 -5.24 10.32
C SER A 26 -0.76 -5.87 9.60
N ASP A 27 -1.79 -5.07 9.27
CA ASP A 27 -2.94 -5.55 8.49
C ASP A 27 -2.50 -5.98 7.09
N MET A 28 -1.63 -5.19 6.47
CA MET A 28 -1.04 -5.48 5.16
C MET A 28 -0.24 -6.79 5.20
N LYS A 29 0.64 -6.95 6.20
CA LYS A 29 1.40 -8.19 6.41
C LYS A 29 0.49 -9.40 6.57
N ARG A 30 -0.52 -9.31 7.44
CA ARG A 30 -1.48 -10.39 7.66
C ARG A 30 -2.20 -10.80 6.37
N LYS A 31 -2.54 -9.84 5.52
CA LYS A 31 -3.19 -10.09 4.23
C LYS A 31 -2.25 -10.76 3.23
N LEU A 32 -1.02 -10.28 3.15
CA LEU A 32 0.02 -10.86 2.29
C LEU A 32 0.40 -12.30 2.70
N ASP A 33 0.37 -12.61 4.00
CA ASP A 33 0.51 -13.97 4.52
C ASP A 33 -0.66 -14.89 4.07
N GLN A 34 -1.88 -14.36 4.00
CA GLN A 34 -3.06 -15.12 3.57
C GLN A 34 -3.06 -15.45 2.08
N ASP A 35 -2.40 -14.64 1.25
CA ASP A 35 -2.24 -14.87 -0.19
C ASP A 35 -1.28 -16.05 -0.51
N LYS A 36 -0.61 -16.63 0.50
CA LYS A 36 0.26 -17.82 0.38
C LYS A 36 1.33 -17.72 -0.72
N TYR A 37 1.98 -16.57 -0.82
CA TYR A 37 3.16 -16.42 -1.69
C TYR A 37 4.29 -17.34 -1.23
N ASP A 38 5.05 -17.92 -2.18
CA ASP A 38 6.27 -18.71 -1.88
C ASP A 38 7.30 -17.91 -1.06
N GLU A 39 7.35 -16.60 -1.27
CA GLU A 39 8.19 -15.68 -0.50
C GLU A 39 7.39 -14.43 -0.09
N PRO A 40 6.81 -14.39 1.12
CA PRO A 40 6.07 -13.22 1.57
C PRO A 40 7.03 -12.04 1.80
N PRO A 41 6.60 -10.80 1.52
CA PRO A 41 7.40 -9.61 1.81
C PRO A 41 7.67 -9.49 3.31
N THR A 42 8.89 -9.09 3.67
CA THR A 42 9.27 -8.81 5.05
C THR A 42 8.64 -7.51 5.53
N GLU A 43 8.58 -7.33 6.85
CA GLU A 43 8.04 -6.10 7.44
C GLU A 43 8.73 -4.84 6.93
N GLY A 44 10.07 -4.85 6.84
CA GLY A 44 10.83 -3.73 6.29
C GLY A 44 10.53 -3.44 4.82
N VAL A 45 10.22 -4.46 4.00
CA VAL A 45 9.79 -4.25 2.61
C VAL A 45 8.40 -3.63 2.56
N ILE A 46 7.51 -4.04 3.47
CA ILE A 46 6.16 -3.46 3.57
C ILE A 46 6.28 -1.98 3.96
N GLU A 47 7.07 -1.66 4.98
CA GLU A 47 7.28 -0.29 5.45
C GLU A 47 7.91 0.61 4.37
N ASP A 48 8.97 0.16 3.69
CA ASP A 48 9.62 0.90 2.58
C ASP A 48 8.64 1.24 1.46
N VAL A 49 7.76 0.28 1.12
CA VAL A 49 6.74 0.49 0.10
C VAL A 49 5.66 1.47 0.55
N LEU A 50 5.20 1.37 1.79
CA LEU A 50 4.20 2.29 2.32
C LEU A 50 4.76 3.70 2.46
N GLU A 51 6.01 3.85 2.87
CA GLU A 51 6.70 5.14 2.90
C GLU A 51 6.80 5.74 1.49
N GLY A 52 7.28 4.98 0.51
CA GLY A 52 7.35 5.46 -0.88
C GLY A 52 5.98 5.77 -1.49
N MET A 53 4.92 5.06 -1.10
CA MET A 53 3.55 5.40 -1.51
C MET A 53 3.03 6.67 -0.84
N ALA A 54 3.45 6.92 0.40
CA ALA A 54 3.10 8.14 1.12
C ALA A 54 3.82 9.36 0.52
N GLU A 55 5.09 9.20 0.14
CA GLU A 55 5.84 10.22 -0.60
C GLU A 55 5.22 10.56 -1.96
N LEU A 56 4.61 9.57 -2.63
CA LEU A 56 3.86 9.75 -3.88
C LEU A 56 2.42 10.23 -3.68
N GLU A 57 2.03 10.55 -2.44
CA GLU A 57 0.68 11.01 -2.07
C GLU A 57 -0.44 10.01 -2.43
N ILE A 58 -0.11 8.74 -2.68
CA ILE A 58 -1.09 7.68 -2.96
C ILE A 58 -1.82 7.28 -1.67
N ILE A 59 -1.07 7.28 -0.57
CA ILE A 59 -1.59 7.10 0.78
C ILE A 59 -1.11 8.26 1.64
N SER A 60 -1.80 8.51 2.75
CA SER A 60 -1.40 9.48 3.76
C SER A 60 -1.16 8.74 5.06
N GLN A 61 -0.02 8.98 5.70
CA GLN A 61 0.30 8.40 7.00
C GLN A 61 -0.10 9.41 8.09
N GLU A 62 -0.96 8.98 9.02
CA GLU A 62 -1.22 9.77 10.22
C GLU A 62 -0.11 9.49 11.23
N THR A 63 0.78 10.48 11.41
CA THR A 63 2.07 10.37 12.12
C THR A 63 1.95 9.86 13.55
N GLU A 64 0.82 10.11 14.22
CA GLU A 64 0.58 9.67 15.61
C GLU A 64 -0.07 8.29 15.69
N SER A 65 -0.73 7.83 14.64
CA SER A 65 -1.66 6.70 14.72
C SER A 65 -1.10 5.42 14.10
N ARG A 66 0.02 5.48 13.34
CA ARG A 66 0.58 4.34 12.54
C ARG A 66 -0.43 3.74 11.54
N TYR A 67 -1.50 4.46 11.24
CA TYR A 67 -2.45 4.09 10.21
C TYR A 67 -2.07 4.80 8.92
N TYR A 68 -2.31 4.10 7.82
CA TYR A 68 -2.21 4.59 6.47
C TYR A 68 -3.62 4.71 5.91
N LYS A 69 -3.89 5.84 5.28
CA LYS A 69 -5.15 6.12 4.62
C LYS A 69 -4.93 6.23 3.12
N LYS A 70 -5.69 5.49 2.32
CA LYS A 70 -5.66 5.67 0.87
C LYS A 70 -6.29 6.99 0.49
N GLN A 71 -5.65 7.70 -0.42
CA GLN A 71 -6.33 8.78 -1.10
C GLN A 71 -7.42 8.18 -1.99
N THR A 72 -8.67 8.54 -1.69
CA THR A 72 -9.85 8.18 -2.48
C THR A 72 -10.30 9.34 -3.37
N ASP A 73 -9.84 10.54 -3.03
CA ASP A 73 -10.02 11.77 -3.79
C ASP A 73 -8.73 12.05 -4.58
N PHE A 74 -8.54 11.33 -5.68
CA PHE A 74 -7.72 11.86 -6.76
C PHE A 74 -8.57 12.96 -7.40
N THR A 75 -8.65 14.15 -6.77
CA THR A 75 -9.16 15.31 -7.46
C THR A 75 -8.25 15.47 -8.66
N ALA A 76 -8.72 15.01 -9.82
CA ALA A 76 -7.99 15.07 -11.07
C ALA A 76 -7.44 16.48 -11.15
N LEU A 77 -6.11 16.62 -11.20
CA LEU A 77 -5.42 17.86 -11.51
C LEU A 77 -5.92 18.30 -12.89
N SER A 78 -7.09 18.91 -12.89
CA SER A 78 -7.67 19.65 -13.99
C SER A 78 -6.92 20.98 -13.96
N ASN A 79 -5.65 20.94 -14.33
CA ASN A 79 -4.96 22.13 -14.78
C ASN A 79 -5.68 22.56 -16.06
N THR A 80 -6.61 23.48 -15.83
CA THR A 80 -7.15 24.36 -16.84
C THR A 80 -6.01 25.31 -17.21
N GLU A 81 -5.38 25.08 -18.36
CA GLU A 81 -4.70 26.11 -19.14
C GLU A 81 -4.96 25.90 -20.63
#